data_AF-A0A7L3JTX3-F1
#
_entry.id   AF-A0A7L3JTX3-F1
#
_cell.length_a   1.000
_cell.length_b   1.000
_cell.length_c   1.000
_cell.angle_alpha   90.00
_cell.angle_beta   90.00
_cell.angle_gamma   90.00
#
_symmetry.space_group_name_H-M   'P 1'
#
loop_
_entity.id
_entity.type
_entity.pdbx_description
1 polymer ?
#
loop_
_entity_poly.entity_id
_entity_poly.type
_entity_poly.pdbx_seq_one_letter_code
_entity_poly.pdbx_strand_id
1 'polypeptide(L)'
;ESGAPAYFFEYQHRPTSYRDSKPEYVKADHGDEVGFVFGGPYLAGDIQLRSEVTEEEKNLSRTLMKYWANFARNGNPNGEGLVDWPSYNLNEEYLQINLKQKKARKLKEKKVDFWRKVMFEKTNKRTENKKVNSEL
;
A
#
# COMPACT_ATOMS: atom_id res chain seq x y z
N GLU A 1 -3.23 14.52 -16.40
CA GLU A 1 -3.55 13.11 -16.06
C GLU A 1 -3.37 12.26 -17.30
N SER A 2 -2.92 11.01 -17.18
CA SER A 2 -2.76 10.10 -18.32
C SER A 2 -4.06 9.37 -18.72
N GLY A 3 -5.12 9.48 -17.91
CA GLY A 3 -6.41 8.83 -18.13
C GLY A 3 -6.45 7.33 -17.80
N ALA A 4 -5.33 6.74 -17.38
CA ALA A 4 -5.27 5.32 -17.01
C ALA A 4 -5.97 5.08 -15.66
N PRO A 5 -6.78 4.00 -15.52
CA PRO A 5 -7.32 3.59 -14.22
C PRO A 5 -6.19 3.33 -13.22
N ALA A 6 -6.32 3.90 -12.02
CA ALA A 6 -5.37 3.74 -10.94
C ALA A 6 -6.10 3.32 -9.67
N TYR A 7 -5.48 2.45 -8.87
CA TYR A 7 -5.99 2.02 -7.58
C TYR A 7 -4.88 2.15 -6.55
N PHE A 8 -5.19 2.74 -5.40
CA PHE A 8 -4.20 3.05 -4.38
C PHE A 8 -4.60 2.45 -3.03
N PHE A 9 -3.62 2.02 -2.23
CA PHE A 9 -3.87 1.45 -0.91
C PHE A 9 -2.80 1.83 0.12
N GLU A 10 -3.15 1.72 1.40
CA GLU A 10 -2.21 1.71 2.53
C GLU A 10 -2.43 0.42 3.34
N TYR A 11 -1.42 -0.44 3.39
CA TYR A 11 -1.43 -1.62 4.25
C TYR A 11 -1.01 -1.26 5.67
N GLN A 12 -1.77 -1.71 6.67
CA GLN A 12 -1.64 -1.26 8.06
C GLN A 12 -1.63 -2.38 9.10
N HIS A 13 -1.91 -3.62 8.70
CA HIS A 13 -1.97 -4.75 9.63
C HIS A 13 -0.57 -5.22 10.04
N ARG A 14 -0.36 -5.49 11.32
CA ARG A 14 0.86 -6.10 11.86
C ARG A 14 0.63 -7.60 11.95
N PRO A 15 1.38 -8.45 11.22
CA PRO A 15 1.21 -9.89 11.27
C PRO A 15 1.47 -10.45 12.68
N THR A 16 0.64 -11.40 13.11
CA THR A 16 0.75 -12.05 14.42
C THR A 16 2.05 -12.85 14.55
N SER A 17 2.56 -13.40 13.45
CA SER A 17 3.83 -14.13 13.39
C SER A 17 5.05 -13.32 13.83
N TYR A 18 4.94 -11.99 13.86
CA TYR A 18 6.00 -11.09 14.33
C TYR A 18 5.74 -10.52 15.72
N ARG A 19 4.78 -11.09 16.47
CA ARG A 19 4.40 -10.59 17.79
C ARG A 19 5.60 -10.46 18.73
N ASP A 20 6.47 -11.46 18.75
CA ASP A 20 7.59 -11.58 19.69
C ASP A 20 8.91 -11.02 19.15
N SER A 21 9.06 -10.94 17.82
CA SER A 21 10.29 -10.45 17.18
C SER A 21 10.28 -8.94 16.91
N LYS A 22 9.12 -8.30 16.95
CA LYS A 22 8.91 -6.89 16.56
C LYS A 22 8.37 -6.09 17.73
N PRO A 23 8.90 -4.89 18.05
CA PRO A 23 8.33 -4.06 19.11
C PRO A 23 6.86 -3.71 18.86
N GLU A 24 6.05 -3.64 19.93
CA GLU A 24 4.59 -3.49 19.84
C GLU A 24 4.14 -2.21 19.12
N TYR A 25 4.91 -1.13 19.23
CA TYR A 25 4.60 0.15 18.58
C TYR A 25 4.79 0.10 17.05
N VAL A 26 5.48 -0.91 16.51
CA VAL A 26 5.69 -1.03 15.07
C VAL A 26 4.47 -1.70 14.45
N LYS A 27 3.78 -0.97 13.57
CA LYS A 27 2.58 -1.43 12.86
C LYS A 27 2.97 -2.32 11.66
N ALA A 28 2.33 -2.15 10.50
CA ALA A 28 2.84 -2.72 9.26
C ALA A 28 4.25 -2.18 8.96
N ASP A 29 5.18 -3.08 8.67
CA ASP A 29 6.53 -2.80 8.20
C ASP A 29 6.66 -3.21 6.73
N HIS A 30 7.81 -2.91 6.14
CA HIS A 30 8.10 -3.19 4.74
C HIS A 30 7.96 -4.69 4.41
N GLY A 31 7.07 -5.01 3.47
CA GLY A 31 6.84 -6.38 2.99
C GLY A 31 5.84 -7.20 3.81
N ASP A 32 5.25 -6.66 4.88
CA ASP A 32 4.27 -7.37 5.71
C ASP A 32 3.02 -7.79 4.91
N GLU A 33 2.70 -7.15 3.79
CA GLU A 33 1.59 -7.55 2.92
C GLU A 33 1.91 -8.76 2.04
N VAL A 34 3.18 -8.97 1.69
CA VAL A 34 3.62 -9.95 0.68
C VAL A 34 3.14 -11.36 1.03
N GLY A 35 3.40 -11.79 2.27
CA GLY A 35 2.96 -13.10 2.73
C GLY A 35 1.44 -13.30 2.66
N PHE A 36 0.63 -12.24 2.80
CA PHE A 36 -0.82 -12.37 2.66
C PHE A 36 -1.28 -12.39 1.20
N VAL A 37 -0.62 -11.63 0.32
CA VAL A 37 -0.90 -11.61 -1.13
C VAL A 37 -0.62 -12.98 -1.75
N PHE A 38 0.42 -13.68 -1.30
CA PHE A 38 0.80 -15.01 -1.80
C PHE A 38 0.14 -16.18 -1.06
N GLY A 39 -0.86 -15.92 -0.20
CA GLY A 39 -1.58 -17.00 0.47
C GLY A 39 -0.78 -17.70 1.59
N GLY A 40 0.23 -17.03 2.16
CA GLY A 40 1.10 -17.55 3.21
C GLY A 40 0.38 -18.25 4.38
N PRO A 41 -0.80 -17.79 4.85
CA PRO A 41 -1.60 -18.50 5.86
C PRO A 41 -2.06 -19.91 5.49
N TYR A 42 -1.98 -20.29 4.21
CA TYR A 42 -2.40 -21.59 3.68
C TYR A 42 -1.21 -22.47 3.28
N LEU A 43 0.01 -21.95 3.36
CA LEU A 43 1.22 -22.69 3.01
C LEU A 43 1.76 -23.42 4.24
N ALA A 44 2.21 -24.66 4.04
CA ALA A 44 2.71 -25.53 5.09
C ALA A 44 3.96 -26.31 4.61
N GLY A 45 4.71 -26.89 5.54
CA GLY A 45 5.96 -27.60 5.24
C GLY A 45 7.07 -26.66 4.80
N ASP A 46 7.88 -27.07 3.82
CA ASP A 46 9.09 -26.36 3.38
C ASP A 46 8.82 -24.98 2.73
N ILE A 47 7.57 -24.67 2.42
CA ILE A 47 7.14 -23.40 1.81
C ILE A 47 6.39 -22.50 2.80
N GLN A 48 6.52 -22.75 4.10
CA GLN A 48 5.85 -21.98 5.13
C GLN A 48 6.33 -20.52 5.11
N LEU A 49 5.44 -19.61 4.69
CA LEU A 49 5.70 -18.17 4.72
C LEU A 49 5.31 -17.53 6.06
N ARG A 50 4.46 -18.18 6.86
CA ARG A 50 4.05 -17.72 8.20
C ARG A 50 3.75 -18.85 9.17
N SER A 51 4.15 -18.67 10.42
CA SER A 51 3.70 -19.45 11.58
C SER A 51 2.59 -18.68 12.32
N GLU A 52 1.78 -19.41 13.10
CA GLU A 52 0.85 -18.82 14.09
C GLU A 52 -0.12 -17.77 13.51
N VAL A 53 -0.90 -18.17 12.50
CA VAL A 53 -1.84 -17.27 11.81
C VAL A 53 -3.26 -17.39 12.39
N THR A 54 -3.86 -16.24 12.69
CA THR A 54 -5.25 -16.12 13.18
C THR A 54 -6.29 -16.34 12.07
N GLU A 55 -7.57 -16.58 12.43
CA GLU A 55 -8.64 -16.72 11.44
C GLU A 55 -8.93 -15.40 10.71
N GLU A 56 -8.81 -14.28 11.39
CA GLU A 56 -8.93 -12.94 10.81
C GLU A 56 -7.83 -12.68 9.78
N GLU A 57 -6.62 -13.16 10.02
CA GLU A 57 -5.49 -13.07 9.09
C GLU A 57 -5.64 -14.00 7.88
N LYS A 58 -6.21 -15.21 8.07
CA LYS A 58 -6.63 -16.06 6.95
C LYS A 58 -7.66 -15.32 6.10
N ASN A 59 -8.67 -14.72 6.73
CA ASN A 59 -9.66 -13.93 5.99
C ASN A 59 -9.03 -12.74 5.26
N LEU A 60 -8.09 -12.03 5.90
CA LEU A 60 -7.32 -10.96 5.27
C LEU A 60 -6.57 -11.47 4.02
N SER A 61 -5.90 -12.61 4.09
CA SER A 61 -5.21 -13.22 2.94
C SER A 61 -6.18 -13.54 1.81
N ARG A 62 -7.33 -14.17 2.11
CA ARG A 62 -8.38 -14.43 1.11
C ARG A 62 -8.86 -13.14 0.45
N THR A 63 -9.06 -12.09 1.22
CA THR A 63 -9.47 -10.77 0.72
C THR A 63 -8.42 -10.17 -0.21
N LEU A 64 -7.14 -10.19 0.17
CA LEU A 64 -6.06 -9.68 -0.68
C LEU A 64 -5.89 -10.51 -1.96
N MET A 65 -5.86 -11.83 -1.87
CA MET A 65 -5.80 -12.68 -3.06
C MET A 65 -6.96 -12.41 -4.02
N LYS A 66 -8.18 -12.20 -3.51
CA LYS A 66 -9.33 -11.82 -4.35
C LYS A 66 -9.14 -10.46 -5.04
N TYR A 67 -8.74 -9.41 -4.33
CA TYR A 67 -8.49 -8.10 -4.94
C TYR A 67 -7.42 -8.19 -6.05
N TRP A 68 -6.29 -8.86 -5.79
CA TRP A 68 -5.20 -8.99 -6.76
C TRP A 68 -5.60 -9.85 -7.96
N ALA A 69 -6.31 -10.97 -7.74
CA ALA A 69 -6.79 -11.82 -8.82
C ALA A 69 -7.84 -11.13 -9.70
N ASN A 70 -8.75 -10.35 -9.09
CA ASN A 70 -9.73 -9.55 -9.83
C ASN A 70 -9.00 -8.50 -10.69
N PHE A 71 -8.10 -7.72 -10.09
CA PHE A 71 -7.33 -6.72 -10.80
C PHE A 71 -6.54 -7.32 -11.97
N ALA A 72 -5.88 -8.47 -11.77
CA ALA A 72 -5.18 -9.16 -12.85
C ALA A 72 -6.11 -9.62 -13.97
N ARG A 73 -7.35 -10.01 -13.66
CA ARG A 73 -8.33 -10.49 -14.64
C ARG A 73 -8.96 -9.37 -15.46
N ASN A 74 -9.26 -8.22 -14.86
CA ASN A 74 -10.14 -7.21 -15.49
C ASN A 74 -9.68 -5.75 -15.29
N GLY A 75 -8.54 -5.50 -14.63
CA GLY A 75 -8.06 -4.15 -14.32
C GLY A 75 -8.84 -3.44 -13.20
N ASN A 76 -9.73 -4.13 -12.49
CA ASN A 76 -10.56 -3.63 -11.40
C ASN A 76 -10.53 -4.61 -10.20
N PRO A 77 -10.04 -4.20 -9.02
CA PRO A 77 -9.90 -5.12 -7.89
C PRO A 77 -11.25 -5.58 -7.29
N ASN A 78 -12.36 -4.89 -7.59
CA ASN A 78 -13.66 -5.12 -6.95
C ASN A 78 -14.33 -6.45 -7.34
N GLY A 79 -15.18 -6.95 -6.45
CA GLY A 79 -15.93 -8.20 -6.62
C GLY A 79 -16.84 -8.51 -5.43
N GLU A 80 -17.64 -9.57 -5.55
CA GLU A 80 -18.61 -9.96 -4.52
C GLU A 80 -17.93 -10.27 -3.18
N GLY A 81 -18.53 -9.75 -2.09
CA GLY A 81 -18.05 -9.93 -0.73
C GLY A 81 -16.80 -9.11 -0.37
N LEU A 82 -16.35 -8.21 -1.25
CA LEU A 82 -15.25 -7.28 -0.98
C LEU A 82 -15.77 -5.89 -0.63
N VAL A 83 -15.03 -5.17 0.22
CA VAL A 83 -15.25 -3.73 0.38
C VAL A 83 -14.87 -3.05 -0.94
N ASP A 84 -15.68 -2.10 -1.37
CA ASP A 84 -15.40 -1.30 -2.56
C ASP A 84 -14.03 -0.60 -2.44
N TRP A 85 -13.15 -0.88 -3.40
CA TRP A 85 -11.85 -0.25 -3.59
C TRP A 85 -12.02 0.82 -4.68
N PRO A 86 -12.03 2.11 -4.29
CA PRO A 86 -12.29 3.19 -5.22
C PRO A 86 -11.14 3.37 -6.20
N SER A 87 -11.46 3.74 -7.44
CA SER A 87 -10.46 4.22 -8.38
C SER A 87 -9.84 5.51 -7.83
N TYR A 88 -8.53 5.57 -7.83
CA TYR A 88 -7.77 6.76 -7.50
C TYR A 88 -7.95 7.80 -8.60
N ASN A 89 -8.46 8.98 -8.23
CA ASN A 89 -8.77 10.10 -9.12
C ASN A 89 -8.55 11.43 -8.36
N LEU A 90 -9.10 12.55 -8.85
CA LEU A 90 -8.98 13.87 -8.22
C LEU A 90 -9.49 13.94 -6.77
N ASN A 91 -10.35 13.01 -6.33
CA ASN A 91 -10.79 12.89 -4.94
C ASN A 91 -9.75 12.21 -4.04
N GLU A 92 -8.70 11.64 -4.62
CA GLU A 92 -7.59 10.93 -3.97
C GLU A 92 -8.06 9.81 -3.02
N GLU A 93 -9.13 9.12 -3.40
CA GLU A 93 -9.68 8.02 -2.63
C GLU A 93 -8.82 6.76 -2.75
N TYR A 94 -8.64 6.05 -1.64
CA TYR A 94 -7.80 4.86 -1.55
C TYR A 94 -8.36 3.87 -0.54
N LEU A 95 -7.86 2.64 -0.58
CA LEU A 95 -8.24 1.58 0.36
C LEU A 95 -7.24 1.47 1.52
N GLN A 96 -7.71 1.60 2.76
CA GLN A 96 -6.96 1.19 3.94
C GLN A 96 -7.16 -0.30 4.15
N ILE A 97 -6.05 -1.03 4.21
CA ILE A 97 -6.04 -2.49 4.38
C ILE A 97 -5.55 -2.81 5.78
N ASN A 98 -6.48 -3.23 6.61
CA ASN A 98 -6.24 -3.88 7.91
C ASN A 98 -7.16 -5.11 7.99
N LEU A 99 -7.34 -5.73 9.17
CA LEU A 99 -8.32 -6.82 9.35
C LEU A 99 -9.73 -6.46 8.86
N LYS A 100 -10.08 -5.15 8.92
CA LYS A 100 -11.26 -4.58 8.29
C LYS A 100 -10.83 -3.53 7.27
N GLN A 101 -11.21 -3.69 6.01
CA GLN A 101 -10.90 -2.73 4.96
C GLN A 101 -11.79 -1.50 5.07
N LYS A 102 -11.24 -0.33 4.77
CA LYS A 102 -11.95 0.95 4.86
C LYS A 102 -11.55 1.90 3.74
N LYS A 103 -12.52 2.57 3.14
CA LYS A 103 -12.27 3.67 2.21
C LYS A 103 -11.76 4.91 2.96
N ALA A 104 -10.75 5.54 2.41
CA ALA A 104 -10.20 6.79 2.90
C ALA A 104 -9.82 7.69 1.72
N ARG A 105 -9.39 8.92 2.01
CA ARG A 105 -8.98 9.90 0.99
C ARG A 105 -7.75 10.65 1.42
N LYS A 106 -7.00 11.19 0.46
CA LYS A 106 -5.89 12.12 0.66
C LYS A 106 -4.77 11.54 1.55
N LEU A 107 -4.22 10.39 1.15
CA LEU A 107 -3.21 9.68 1.94
C LEU A 107 -1.99 10.59 2.21
N LYS A 108 -1.74 10.88 3.50
CA LYS A 108 -0.63 11.71 3.99
C LYS A 108 -0.51 13.08 3.31
N GLU A 109 -1.62 13.70 2.89
CA GLU A 109 -1.67 15.01 2.19
C GLU A 109 -0.62 16.02 2.67
N LYS A 110 -0.61 16.36 3.96
CA LYS A 110 0.34 17.32 4.55
C LYS A 110 1.81 16.96 4.35
N LYS A 111 2.16 15.66 4.37
CA LYS A 111 3.53 15.20 4.13
C LYS A 111 3.88 15.26 2.65
N VAL A 112 2.94 14.89 1.77
CA VAL A 112 3.10 15.00 0.32
C VAL A 112 3.33 16.46 -0.07
N ASP A 113 2.54 17.38 0.48
CA ASP A 113 2.67 18.82 0.25
C ASP A 113 4.03 19.36 0.72
N PHE A 114 4.45 18.97 1.92
CA PHE A 114 5.76 19.33 2.46
C PHE A 114 6.89 18.89 1.52
N TRP A 115 6.92 17.61 1.12
CA TRP A 115 7.97 17.10 0.26
C TRP A 115 7.93 17.70 -1.15
N ARG A 116 6.73 17.93 -1.69
CA ARG A 116 6.55 18.62 -2.96
C ARG A 116 7.21 19.99 -2.93
N LYS A 117 6.95 20.80 -1.90
CA LYS A 117 7.56 22.12 -1.72
C LYS A 117 9.09 22.04 -1.62
N VAL A 118 9.59 21.18 -0.72
CA VAL A 118 11.04 21.03 -0.49
C VAL A 118 11.78 20.58 -1.75
N MET A 119 11.21 19.64 -2.51
CA MET A 119 11.85 19.12 -3.72
C MET A 119 11.84 20.13 -4.87
N PHE A 120 10.75 20.89 -5.05
CA PHE A 120 10.70 21.95 -6.07
C PHE A 120 11.66 23.10 -5.78
N GLU A 121 11.73 23.57 -4.53
CA GLU A 121 12.69 24.61 -4.13
C GLU A 121 14.14 24.18 -4.38
N LYS A 122 14.49 22.93 -4.06
CA LYS A 122 15.83 22.38 -4.35
C LYS A 122 16.12 22.30 -5.85
N THR A 123 15.12 21.91 -6.65
CA THR A 123 15.28 21.76 -8.11
C THR A 123 15.47 23.12 -8.80
N ASN A 124 14.71 24.13 -8.38
CA ASN A 124 14.83 25.49 -8.91
C ASN A 124 16.20 26.09 -8.60
N LYS A 125 16.65 26.02 -7.34
CA LYS A 125 17.99 26.48 -6.92
C LYS A 125 19.11 25.79 -7.71
N ARG A 126 19.00 24.48 -7.95
CA ARG A 126 20.00 23.74 -8.74
C ARG A 126 20.02 24.21 -10.21
N THR A 127 18.86 24.55 -10.75
CA THR A 127 18.73 25.02 -12.15
C THR A 127 19.28 26.44 -12.30
N GLU A 128 19.01 27.32 -11.34
CA GLU A 128 19.58 28.67 -11.28
C GLU A 128 21.10 28.64 -11.16
N ASN A 129 21.64 27.86 -10.23
CA ASN A 129 23.10 27.71 -10.07
C ASN A 129 23.78 27.16 -11.32
N LYS A 130 23.12 26.25 -12.07
CA LYS A 130 23.64 25.75 -13.34
C LYS A 130 23.66 26.83 -14.43
N LYS A 131 22.65 27.70 -14.50
CA LYS A 131 22.60 28.82 -15.45
C LYS A 131 23.70 29.84 -15.18
N VAL A 132 23.86 30.25 -13.92
CA VAL A 132 24.92 31.19 -13.51
C VAL A 132 26.31 30.65 -13.84
N ASN A 133 26.56 29.36 -13.60
CA ASN A 133 27.85 28.73 -13.91
C ASN A 133 28.09 28.49 -15.42
N SER A 134 27.07 28.56 -16.27
CA SER A 134 27.22 28.43 -17.73
C SER A 134 27.37 29.78 -18.46
N GLU A 135 27.10 30.89 -17.77
CA GLU A 135 27.23 32.26 -18.27
C GLU A 135 28.57 32.92 -17.88
N LEU A 136 29.41 32.19 -17.12
CA LEU A 136 30.79 32.53 -16.75
C LEU A 136 31.77 31.69 -17.57
#